data_AF-A0A942DS27-F1
#
_entry.id   AF-A0A942DS27-F1
#
_cell.length_a   1.000
_cell.length_b   1.000
_cell.length_c   1.000
_cell.angle_alpha   90.00
_cell.angle_beta   90.00
_cell.angle_gamma   90.00
#
_symmetry.space_group_name_H-M   'P 1'
#
loop_
_entity.id
_entity.type
_entity.pdbx_description
1 polymer ?
#
loop_
_entity_poly.entity_id
_entity_poly.type
_entity_poly.pdbx_seq_one_letter_code
_entity_poly.pdbx_strand_id
1 'polypeptide(L)'
;MKTSLFLLSTLFVSATSWAGLRCENAFTSVPLRDSAVEIEISGAIADRMFTTSDGTIGPVISPLGEAAVPPALLKQIKESFPGEAVESLSWDLLTQKEKESLILYSTKQRKQNFFQDRNVQGLIYRDQIELVFKEPSEFMGRSYPAGKHVFKSQDLFANTKIEFSGPKGMVDNLGFEIHVRRPDGADKNLVTSTRLQKSLVGYASSVHQHVVAPIPLEALAENPEMMAFKLMDLYRRVSLHAQLLRVTRGHSVEELTATSGDYSYINMPLLEKADLVRLDNYFLNLGRYLKAEKQKAVDQKIREEGTLKERLKLWARNFFKGKDKMLKFLKNPLEDKIAEKSGLVGMRAGKVYDGETLLWGMELRDLAPSHNQKHLGDFLRSVQTRMLIGDYGLKDSTVKSVLSDNSGTKLVDRIYYEPIADLKKDPTGGKLEGSKNEALGLLLHNWDKDPLFIERPEFLPKLEEARKIALESIKRGEAPTEALQRFATRSGLHYLLWESLRID
;
A
#
# COMPACT_ATOMS: atom_id res chain seq x y z
N MET A 1 -65.25 2.29 -59.51
CA MET A 1 -64.78 0.95 -59.93
C MET A 1 -63.68 0.50 -59.00
N LYS A 2 -63.94 -0.60 -58.25
CA LYS A 2 -63.03 -1.70 -57.88
C LYS A 2 -61.67 -1.39 -57.19
N THR A 3 -61.61 -1.80 -55.89
CA THR A 3 -60.58 -2.64 -55.18
C THR A 3 -59.12 -2.14 -55.12
N SER A 4 -58.34 -2.13 -54.03
CA SER A 4 -58.31 -2.81 -52.69
C SER A 4 -57.43 -1.97 -51.72
N LEU A 5 -57.75 -1.84 -50.42
CA LEU A 5 -57.11 -2.51 -49.24
C LEU A 5 -55.60 -2.79 -49.36
N PHE A 6 -54.69 -2.63 -48.39
CA PHE A 6 -54.62 -2.15 -47.00
C PHE A 6 -53.11 -2.28 -46.57
N LEU A 7 -52.69 -1.65 -45.45
CA LEU A 7 -51.56 -2.02 -44.56
C LEU A 7 -50.08 -1.82 -45.02
N LEU A 8 -49.39 -0.89 -44.33
CA LEU A 8 -48.18 -1.07 -43.47
C LEU A 8 -47.29 0.19 -43.53
N SER A 9 -47.50 1.11 -42.59
CA SER A 9 -46.64 2.25 -42.35
C SER A 9 -46.21 2.28 -40.88
N THR A 10 -45.19 1.51 -40.53
CA THR A 10 -44.40 1.69 -39.30
C THR A 10 -43.09 0.94 -39.44
N LEU A 11 -41.99 1.58 -39.01
CA LEU A 11 -40.58 1.11 -38.91
C LEU A 11 -39.65 1.49 -40.06
N PHE A 12 -39.24 2.76 -40.06
CA PHE A 12 -37.86 3.15 -40.39
C PHE A 12 -37.35 4.05 -39.25
N VAL A 13 -36.83 3.43 -38.20
CA VAL A 13 -35.92 4.09 -37.26
C VAL A 13 -34.53 3.56 -37.57
N SER A 14 -33.65 4.51 -37.87
CA SER A 14 -32.25 4.38 -38.22
C SER A 14 -31.47 3.43 -37.31
N ALA A 15 -30.80 2.47 -37.96
CA ALA A 15 -29.75 1.65 -37.39
C ALA A 15 -28.48 2.48 -37.14
N THR A 16 -28.35 3.08 -35.96
CA THR A 16 -27.06 3.52 -35.37
C THR A 16 -27.15 3.50 -33.85
N SER A 17 -27.28 2.32 -33.28
CA SER A 17 -26.95 2.06 -31.89
C SER A 17 -26.79 0.55 -31.81
N TRP A 18 -25.57 0.04 -31.79
CA TRP A 18 -25.21 -1.33 -31.36
C TRP A 18 -23.68 -1.46 -31.45
N ALA A 19 -22.99 -0.82 -30.51
CA ALA A 19 -21.61 -1.13 -30.12
C ALA A 19 -21.39 -0.60 -28.69
N GLY A 20 -22.26 -1.04 -27.78
CA GLY A 20 -22.22 -0.74 -26.36
C GLY A 20 -22.65 -1.97 -25.58
N LEU A 21 -22.11 -3.13 -25.95
CA LEU A 21 -22.20 -4.35 -25.17
C LEU A 21 -21.37 -4.12 -23.91
N ARG A 22 -22.04 -3.58 -22.88
CA ARG A 22 -21.55 -3.61 -21.51
C ARG A 22 -21.29 -5.06 -21.13
N CYS A 23 -20.04 -5.40 -20.83
CA CYS A 23 -19.69 -6.52 -19.98
C CYS A 23 -20.19 -6.22 -18.55
N GLU A 24 -21.50 -6.20 -18.37
CA GLU A 24 -22.12 -6.41 -17.07
C GLU A 24 -22.23 -7.93 -16.89
N ASN A 25 -21.44 -8.49 -15.96
CA ASN A 25 -21.60 -9.77 -15.24
C ASN A 25 -20.27 -10.55 -15.10
N ALA A 26 -19.61 -10.38 -13.93
CA ALA A 26 -18.96 -11.43 -13.12
C ALA A 26 -18.16 -10.90 -11.91
N PHE A 27 -17.92 -9.58 -11.77
CA PHE A 27 -17.09 -9.02 -10.70
C PHE A 27 -17.87 -8.26 -9.59
N THR A 28 -19.13 -8.61 -9.35
CA THR A 28 -20.05 -7.84 -8.48
C THR A 28 -19.92 -8.08 -6.97
N SER A 29 -18.71 -8.24 -6.41
CA SER A 29 -18.57 -8.13 -4.95
C SER A 29 -17.18 -7.73 -4.41
N VAL A 30 -16.18 -7.46 -5.27
CA VAL A 30 -14.95 -6.86 -4.74
C VAL A 30 -15.31 -5.45 -4.28
N PRO A 31 -15.15 -5.10 -2.98
CA PRO A 31 -15.46 -3.75 -2.54
C PRO A 31 -14.61 -2.80 -3.36
N LEU A 32 -15.25 -2.00 -4.20
CA LEU A 32 -14.60 -1.03 -5.08
C LEU A 32 -13.79 0.03 -4.31
N ARG A 33 -13.71 -0.03 -2.98
CA ARG A 33 -13.01 0.92 -2.11
C ARG A 33 -12.40 0.23 -0.90
N ASP A 34 -11.86 -0.96 -1.11
CA ASP A 34 -11.13 -1.63 -0.06
C ASP A 34 -9.88 -0.83 0.33
N SER A 35 -9.68 -0.68 1.63
CA SER A 35 -8.56 0.03 2.23
C SER A 35 -8.34 -0.54 3.63
N ALA A 36 -7.09 -0.56 4.08
CA ALA A 36 -6.75 -1.01 5.42
C ALA A 36 -5.88 0.04 6.12
N VAL A 37 -6.05 0.21 7.42
CA VAL A 37 -5.14 1.01 8.25
C VAL A 37 -4.46 0.10 9.25
N GLU A 38 -3.13 0.09 9.24
CA GLU A 38 -2.32 -0.57 10.27
C GLU A 38 -2.23 0.37 11.48
N ILE A 39 -2.58 -0.16 12.66
CA ILE A 39 -2.42 0.50 13.95
C ILE A 39 -1.49 -0.36 14.79
N GLU A 40 -0.38 0.22 15.23
CA GLU A 40 0.51 -0.42 16.20
C GLU A 40 0.00 -0.18 17.64
N ILE A 41 -0.04 -1.23 18.46
CA ILE A 41 -0.45 -1.17 19.86
C ILE A 41 0.56 -1.92 20.76
N SER A 42 0.67 -1.46 22.02
CA SER A 42 1.51 -2.11 23.03
C SER A 42 0.81 -3.31 23.69
N GLY A 43 1.59 -4.14 24.39
CA GLY A 43 1.07 -5.28 25.17
C GLY A 43 -0.06 -4.93 26.14
N ALA A 44 0.00 -3.75 26.77
CA ALA A 44 -1.02 -3.34 27.75
C ALA A 44 -2.38 -3.04 27.10
N ILE A 45 -2.37 -2.53 25.86
CA ILE A 45 -3.60 -2.34 25.08
C ILE A 45 -4.08 -3.68 24.54
N ALA A 46 -3.14 -4.49 24.04
CA ALA A 46 -3.40 -5.83 23.53
C ALA A 46 -4.12 -6.71 24.58
N ASP A 47 -3.73 -6.67 25.85
CA ASP A 47 -4.38 -7.45 26.92
C ASP A 47 -5.89 -7.17 27.08
N ARG A 48 -6.31 -5.94 26.77
CA ARG A 48 -7.72 -5.53 26.80
C ARG A 48 -8.48 -5.94 25.54
N MET A 49 -7.76 -6.20 24.45
CA MET A 49 -8.36 -6.46 23.14
C MET A 49 -8.30 -7.93 22.75
N PHE A 50 -7.30 -8.66 23.21
CA PHE A 50 -6.98 -10.00 22.74
C PHE A 50 -7.22 -11.04 23.81
N THR A 51 -7.54 -12.23 23.35
CA THR A 51 -7.67 -13.46 24.13
C THR A 51 -7.33 -14.63 23.20
N THR A 52 -7.59 -15.85 23.63
CA THR A 52 -7.44 -17.06 22.81
C THR A 52 -8.81 -17.63 22.47
N SER A 53 -8.87 -18.50 21.45
CA SER A 53 -10.14 -19.03 20.94
C SER A 53 -10.99 -19.79 21.95
N ASP A 54 -10.38 -20.30 23.02
CA ASP A 54 -11.05 -21.03 24.11
C ASP A 54 -10.81 -20.39 25.49
N GLY A 55 -10.19 -19.21 25.54
CA GLY A 55 -9.84 -18.52 26.79
C GLY A 55 -8.70 -19.14 27.59
N THR A 56 -8.02 -20.18 27.08
CA THR A 56 -6.87 -20.85 27.72
C THR A 56 -5.56 -20.52 27.02
N ILE A 57 -4.41 -20.91 27.58
CA ILE A 57 -3.12 -20.73 26.89
C ILE A 57 -2.91 -21.75 25.74
N GLY A 58 -3.70 -22.83 25.69
CA GLY A 58 -3.58 -23.94 24.74
C GLY A 58 -3.42 -23.51 23.28
N PRO A 59 -4.27 -22.61 22.73
CA PRO A 59 -4.14 -22.12 21.36
C PRO A 59 -2.79 -21.46 21.05
N VAL A 60 -2.17 -20.79 22.03
CA VAL A 60 -0.87 -20.11 21.86
C VAL A 60 0.30 -21.07 21.88
N ILE A 61 0.18 -22.24 22.50
CA ILE A 61 1.26 -23.25 22.58
C ILE A 61 1.07 -24.43 21.63
N SER A 62 -0.11 -24.60 21.04
CA SER A 62 -0.38 -25.66 20.06
C SER A 62 0.39 -25.46 18.73
N PRO A 63 0.88 -26.53 18.08
CA PRO A 63 0.82 -27.95 18.48
C PRO A 63 2.02 -28.39 19.35
N LEU A 64 2.84 -27.44 19.84
CA LEU A 64 4.08 -27.73 20.55
C LEU A 64 3.85 -28.14 22.03
N GLY A 65 2.69 -27.81 22.60
CA GLY A 65 2.35 -28.11 23.99
C GLY A 65 3.30 -27.43 24.98
N GLU A 66 3.59 -28.10 26.11
CA GLU A 66 4.50 -27.58 27.15
C GLU A 66 5.88 -27.13 26.61
N ALA A 67 6.37 -27.69 25.50
CA ALA A 67 7.66 -27.30 24.92
C ALA A 67 7.67 -25.85 24.39
N ALA A 68 6.50 -25.26 24.16
CA ALA A 68 6.34 -23.84 23.80
C ALA A 68 6.16 -22.91 25.01
N VAL A 69 6.28 -23.41 26.25
CA VAL A 69 6.22 -22.60 27.47
C VAL A 69 7.62 -22.30 27.98
N PRO A 70 7.96 -21.04 28.32
CA PRO A 70 9.23 -20.71 28.95
C PRO A 70 9.47 -21.57 30.21
N PRO A 71 10.65 -22.18 30.44
CA PRO A 71 10.87 -23.09 31.56
C PRO A 71 10.56 -22.50 32.94
N ALA A 72 10.87 -21.21 33.15
CA ALA A 72 10.55 -20.51 34.38
C ALA A 72 9.04 -20.37 34.61
N LEU A 73 8.30 -20.00 33.56
CA LEU A 73 6.84 -19.89 33.59
C LEU A 73 6.19 -21.27 33.77
N LEU A 74 6.69 -22.30 33.07
CA LEU A 74 6.21 -23.67 33.21
C LEU A 74 6.35 -24.18 34.65
N LYS A 75 7.52 -23.94 35.27
CA LYS A 75 7.76 -24.28 36.67
C LYS A 75 6.76 -23.57 37.59
N GLN A 76 6.59 -22.26 37.42
CA GLN A 76 5.64 -21.46 38.20
C GLN A 76 4.19 -21.95 38.05
N ILE A 77 3.77 -22.28 36.82
CA ILE A 77 2.43 -22.83 36.55
C ILE A 77 2.25 -24.14 37.30
N LYS A 78 3.22 -25.07 37.19
CA LYS A 78 3.15 -26.39 37.85
C LYS A 78 3.16 -26.30 39.38
N GLU A 79 3.85 -25.30 39.94
CA GLU A 79 3.85 -25.02 41.38
C GLU A 79 2.53 -24.38 41.85
N SER A 80 1.93 -23.51 41.04
CA SER A 80 0.72 -22.77 41.40
C SER A 80 -0.58 -23.54 41.14
N PHE A 81 -0.59 -24.40 40.12
CA PHE A 81 -1.75 -25.18 39.66
C PHE A 81 -1.39 -26.66 39.53
N PRO A 82 -1.07 -27.35 40.66
CA PRO A 82 -0.59 -28.72 40.63
C PRO A 82 -1.66 -29.68 40.08
N GLY A 83 -1.29 -30.44 39.05
CA GLY A 83 -2.16 -31.46 38.42
C GLY A 83 -3.06 -30.95 37.30
N GLU A 84 -3.12 -29.65 37.06
CA GLU A 84 -3.79 -29.10 35.87
C GLU A 84 -2.91 -29.24 34.62
N ALA A 85 -3.55 -29.55 33.49
CA ALA A 85 -2.86 -29.56 32.21
C ALA A 85 -2.51 -28.13 31.82
N VAL A 86 -1.26 -27.88 31.45
CA VAL A 86 -0.75 -26.54 31.16
C VAL A 86 -1.56 -25.86 30.06
N GLU A 87 -1.97 -26.61 29.03
CA GLU A 87 -2.82 -26.15 27.93
C GLU A 87 -4.18 -25.61 28.39
N SER A 88 -4.72 -26.12 29.51
CA SER A 88 -6.02 -25.73 30.04
C SER A 88 -5.99 -24.50 30.95
N LEU A 89 -4.80 -24.00 31.29
CA LEU A 89 -4.66 -22.82 32.14
C LEU A 89 -5.33 -21.62 31.47
N SER A 90 -6.16 -20.90 32.21
CA SER A 90 -6.83 -19.70 31.71
C SER A 90 -5.82 -18.62 31.28
N TRP A 91 -6.02 -18.07 30.09
CA TRP A 91 -5.21 -16.99 29.53
C TRP A 91 -5.23 -15.75 30.43
N ASP A 92 -6.38 -15.46 31.05
CA ASP A 92 -6.59 -14.27 31.87
C ASP A 92 -5.97 -14.38 33.27
N LEU A 93 -5.46 -15.56 33.66
CA LEU A 93 -4.68 -15.72 34.89
C LEU A 93 -3.21 -15.29 34.72
N LEU A 94 -2.71 -15.20 33.49
CA LEU A 94 -1.35 -14.74 33.23
C LEU A 94 -1.25 -13.22 33.34
N THR A 95 -0.18 -12.76 33.97
CA THR A 95 0.23 -11.35 33.91
C THR A 95 0.65 -10.97 32.48
N GLN A 96 0.61 -9.68 32.16
CA GLN A 96 1.04 -9.17 30.85
C GLN A 96 2.45 -9.67 30.46
N LYS A 97 3.42 -9.63 31.40
CA LYS A 97 4.80 -10.08 31.15
C LYS A 97 4.89 -11.58 30.86
N GLU A 98 4.06 -12.40 31.50
CA GLU A 98 4.02 -13.84 31.27
C GLU A 98 3.41 -14.15 29.90
N LYS A 99 2.33 -13.45 29.52
CA LYS A 99 1.74 -13.54 28.17
C LYS A 99 2.74 -13.14 27.10
N GLU A 100 3.44 -12.02 27.29
CA GLU A 100 4.48 -11.55 26.37
C GLU A 100 5.60 -12.58 26.23
N SER A 101 6.11 -13.09 27.35
CA SER A 101 7.16 -14.12 27.36
C SER A 101 6.71 -15.42 26.70
N LEU A 102 5.46 -15.83 26.91
CA LEU A 102 4.87 -17.03 26.30
C LEU A 102 4.74 -16.88 24.78
N ILE A 103 4.23 -15.73 24.32
CA ILE A 103 4.10 -15.44 22.88
C ILE A 103 5.47 -15.46 22.20
N LEU A 104 6.46 -14.74 22.74
CA LEU A 104 7.80 -14.66 22.16
C LEU A 104 8.49 -16.03 22.17
N TYR A 105 8.41 -16.76 23.27
CA TYR A 105 9.02 -18.08 23.39
C TYR A 105 8.36 -19.10 22.45
N SER A 106 7.03 -19.18 22.42
CA SER A 106 6.32 -20.10 21.53
C SER A 106 6.62 -19.81 20.06
N THR A 107 6.69 -18.53 19.67
CA THR A 107 7.08 -18.06 18.33
C THR A 107 8.50 -18.54 17.97
N LYS A 108 9.45 -18.40 18.90
CA LYS A 108 10.83 -18.90 18.72
C LYS A 108 10.88 -20.42 18.57
N GLN A 109 10.12 -21.16 19.37
CA GLN A 109 10.08 -22.64 19.29
C GLN A 109 9.48 -23.14 17.96
N ARG A 110 8.49 -22.43 17.42
CA ARG A 110 7.96 -22.69 16.06
C ARG A 110 8.96 -22.36 14.96
N LYS A 111 10.07 -21.68 15.27
CA LYS A 111 11.01 -21.10 14.29
C LYS A 111 10.29 -20.21 13.27
N GLN A 112 9.26 -19.51 13.74
CA GLN A 112 8.48 -18.61 12.90
C GLN A 112 9.38 -17.46 12.41
N ASN A 113 9.35 -17.20 11.10
CA ASN A 113 10.10 -16.12 10.48
C ASN A 113 9.17 -14.94 10.20
N PHE A 114 9.51 -13.75 10.70
CA PHE A 114 8.71 -12.52 10.55
C PHE A 114 8.29 -12.26 9.10
N PHE A 115 9.19 -12.42 8.14
CA PHE A 115 8.92 -12.09 6.74
C PHE A 115 8.07 -13.16 6.03
N GLN A 116 7.93 -14.34 6.62
CA GLN A 116 7.12 -15.44 6.08
C GLN A 116 5.74 -15.51 6.73
N ASP A 117 5.67 -15.30 8.04
CA ASP A 117 4.43 -15.31 8.81
C ASP A 117 4.53 -14.31 9.97
N ARG A 118 3.75 -13.23 9.88
CA ARG A 118 3.66 -12.19 10.91
C ARG A 118 2.56 -12.48 11.94
N ASN A 119 1.76 -13.53 11.76
CA ASN A 119 0.59 -13.75 12.61
C ASN A 119 1.01 -14.20 14.01
N VAL A 120 0.38 -13.62 15.03
CA VAL A 120 0.54 -14.10 16.39
C VAL A 120 -0.40 -15.30 16.59
N GLN A 121 0.18 -16.49 16.56
CA GLN A 121 -0.57 -17.75 16.59
C GLN A 121 -1.35 -17.93 17.90
N GLY A 122 -2.62 -18.34 17.77
CA GLY A 122 -3.51 -18.64 18.89
C GLY A 122 -4.24 -17.43 19.50
N LEU A 123 -3.88 -16.21 19.12
CA LEU A 123 -4.59 -15.01 19.56
C LEU A 123 -5.77 -14.66 18.65
N ILE A 124 -6.84 -14.19 19.27
CA ILE A 124 -8.02 -13.60 18.63
C ILE A 124 -8.42 -12.32 19.34
N TYR A 125 -9.25 -11.50 18.69
CA TYR A 125 -9.92 -10.39 19.39
C TYR A 125 -10.97 -10.94 20.36
N ARG A 126 -11.10 -10.33 21.54
CA ARG A 126 -12.23 -10.55 22.44
C ARG A 126 -13.52 -10.18 21.72
N ASP A 127 -14.64 -10.82 22.08
CA ASP A 127 -15.95 -10.53 21.47
C ASP A 127 -16.37 -9.07 21.62
N GLN A 128 -15.99 -8.46 22.74
CA GLN A 128 -16.33 -7.08 23.09
C GLN A 128 -15.07 -6.29 23.40
N ILE A 129 -15.03 -5.06 22.88
CA ILE A 129 -13.93 -4.12 23.08
C ILE A 129 -14.52 -2.81 23.61
N GLU A 130 -14.00 -2.37 24.75
CA GLU A 130 -14.33 -1.07 25.34
C GLU A 130 -13.49 0.02 24.69
N LEU A 131 -14.14 1.01 24.09
CA LEU A 131 -13.53 2.23 23.57
C LEU A 131 -13.91 3.41 24.47
N VAL A 132 -12.95 4.32 24.70
CA VAL A 132 -13.18 5.51 25.52
C VAL A 132 -13.08 6.77 24.66
N PHE A 133 -14.20 7.48 24.49
CA PHE A 133 -14.21 8.77 23.82
C PHE A 133 -14.11 9.90 24.86
N LYS A 134 -13.06 10.72 24.79
CA LYS A 134 -12.84 11.85 25.72
C LYS A 134 -13.82 13.01 25.46
N GLU A 135 -14.35 13.10 24.24
CA GLU A 135 -15.28 14.12 23.78
C GLU A 135 -16.33 13.48 22.87
N PRO A 136 -17.51 14.10 22.67
CA PRO A 136 -18.48 13.63 21.69
C PRO A 136 -17.82 13.41 20.33
N SER A 137 -17.94 12.20 19.80
CA SER A 137 -17.16 11.74 18.65
C SER A 137 -18.07 11.04 17.64
N GLU A 138 -17.84 11.28 16.36
CA GLU A 138 -18.43 10.45 15.31
C GLU A 138 -17.54 9.23 15.08
N PHE A 139 -18.08 8.02 15.15
CA PHE A 139 -17.33 6.80 14.93
C PHE A 139 -18.18 5.82 14.12
N MET A 140 -17.62 5.26 13.04
CA MET A 140 -18.33 4.36 12.12
C MET A 140 -19.69 4.92 11.60
N GLY A 141 -19.75 6.23 11.34
CA GLY A 141 -20.96 6.91 10.84
C GLY A 141 -22.07 7.12 11.88
N ARG A 142 -21.77 6.98 13.17
CA ARG A 142 -22.70 7.27 14.28
C ARG A 142 -22.06 8.24 15.26
N SER A 143 -22.86 9.10 15.87
CA SER A 143 -22.40 10.00 16.95
C SER A 143 -22.48 9.29 18.29
N TYR A 144 -21.39 9.36 19.06
CA TYR A 144 -21.28 8.84 20.41
C TYR A 144 -21.01 9.99 21.38
N PRO A 145 -21.67 10.04 22.56
CA PRO A 145 -21.29 10.97 23.61
C PRO A 145 -19.91 10.59 24.18
N ALA A 146 -19.28 11.53 24.91
CA ALA A 146 -18.08 11.21 25.68
C ALA A 146 -18.38 10.09 26.70
N GLY A 147 -17.41 9.22 26.95
CA GLY A 147 -17.53 8.11 27.89
C GLY A 147 -17.04 6.77 27.34
N LYS A 148 -17.38 5.70 28.06
CA LYS A 148 -17.06 4.32 27.72
C LYS A 148 -18.16 3.71 26.85
N HIS A 149 -17.77 3.03 25.79
CA HIS A 149 -18.68 2.39 24.85
C HIS A 149 -18.16 1.01 24.49
N VAL A 150 -19.06 0.02 24.44
CA VAL A 150 -18.70 -1.36 24.13
C VAL A 150 -19.09 -1.67 22.69
N PHE A 151 -18.13 -2.18 21.93
CA PHE A 151 -18.30 -2.57 20.53
C PHE A 151 -18.05 -4.07 20.37
N LYS A 152 -18.75 -4.70 19.43
CA LYS A 152 -18.39 -6.06 19.02
C LYS A 152 -17.11 -5.99 18.17
N SER A 153 -16.11 -6.80 18.50
CA SER A 153 -14.84 -6.78 17.76
C SER A 153 -15.00 -7.12 16.29
N GLN A 154 -15.91 -8.03 15.94
CA GLN A 154 -16.24 -8.34 14.55
C GLN A 154 -16.69 -7.11 13.74
N ASP A 155 -17.31 -6.11 14.35
CA ASP A 155 -17.76 -4.91 13.64
C ASP A 155 -16.58 -3.96 13.33
N LEU A 156 -15.48 -4.10 14.07
CA LEU A 156 -14.26 -3.28 13.97
C LEU A 156 -13.16 -3.96 13.16
N PHE A 157 -13.04 -5.28 13.32
CA PHE A 157 -11.86 -6.08 12.98
C PHE A 157 -12.22 -7.33 12.13
N ALA A 158 -13.39 -7.32 11.46
CA ALA A 158 -13.85 -8.42 10.63
C ALA A 158 -12.73 -8.98 9.72
N ASN A 159 -12.42 -10.27 9.86
CA ASN A 159 -11.42 -10.99 9.06
C ASN A 159 -9.99 -10.44 9.15
N THR A 160 -9.65 -9.73 10.24
CA THR A 160 -8.30 -9.20 10.44
C THR A 160 -7.51 -10.12 11.35
N LYS A 161 -6.24 -10.31 11.01
CA LYS A 161 -5.31 -11.09 11.83
C LYS A 161 -4.64 -10.16 12.84
N ILE A 162 -4.10 -10.76 13.90
CA ILE A 162 -3.24 -10.06 14.85
C ILE A 162 -1.80 -10.34 14.39
N GLU A 163 -1.08 -9.30 14.02
CA GLU A 163 0.29 -9.42 13.50
C GLU A 163 1.32 -8.84 14.49
N PHE A 164 2.57 -9.27 14.39
CA PHE A 164 3.69 -8.59 15.04
C PHE A 164 3.98 -7.26 14.32
N SER A 165 4.18 -6.17 15.09
CA SER A 165 4.45 -4.84 14.52
C SER A 165 5.77 -4.75 13.74
N GLY A 166 6.78 -5.53 14.13
CA GLY A 166 8.06 -5.55 13.43
C GLY A 166 8.92 -6.76 13.80
N PRO A 167 10.07 -6.97 13.14
CA PRO A 167 10.95 -8.09 13.45
C PRO A 167 11.46 -8.03 14.89
N LYS A 168 11.72 -6.82 15.41
CA LYS A 168 12.04 -6.59 16.83
C LYS A 168 10.90 -6.96 17.78
N GLY A 169 9.66 -6.80 17.31
CA GLY A 169 8.46 -7.21 18.02
C GLY A 169 8.36 -8.71 18.25
N MET A 170 9.07 -9.52 17.46
CA MET A 170 9.16 -10.97 17.65
C MET A 170 10.34 -11.40 18.55
N VAL A 171 11.23 -10.48 18.93
CA VAL A 171 12.47 -10.83 19.65
C VAL A 171 12.48 -10.25 21.07
N ASP A 172 12.32 -8.93 21.21
CA ASP A 172 12.64 -8.25 22.48
C ASP A 172 11.55 -7.30 23.00
N ASN A 173 10.70 -6.75 22.13
CA ASN A 173 9.72 -5.73 22.53
C ASN A 173 8.36 -6.02 21.88
N LEU A 174 7.57 -6.90 22.51
CA LEU A 174 6.33 -7.38 21.92
C LEU A 174 5.39 -6.21 21.57
N GLY A 175 5.21 -6.01 20.27
CA GLY A 175 4.30 -5.03 19.70
C GLY A 175 3.37 -5.73 18.73
N PHE A 176 2.12 -5.29 18.73
CA PHE A 176 1.07 -5.85 17.88
C PHE A 176 0.66 -4.83 16.84
N GLU A 177 0.36 -5.31 15.64
CA GLU A 177 -0.23 -4.54 14.56
C GLU A 177 -1.63 -5.10 14.29
N ILE A 178 -2.61 -4.22 14.32
CA ILE A 178 -4.00 -4.52 13.97
C ILE A 178 -4.35 -3.80 12.69
N HIS A 179 -5.11 -4.47 11.82
CA HIS A 179 -5.51 -3.93 10.54
C HIS A 179 -6.98 -3.54 10.62
N VAL A 180 -7.31 -2.28 10.37
CA VAL A 180 -8.69 -1.80 10.29
C VAL A 180 -9.08 -1.73 8.82
N ARG A 181 -9.83 -2.73 8.34
CA ARG A 181 -10.24 -2.82 6.94
C ARG A 181 -11.68 -2.36 6.78
N ARG A 182 -11.93 -1.41 5.87
CA ARG A 182 -13.27 -0.85 5.65
C ARG A 182 -13.55 -0.58 4.18
N PRO A 183 -14.83 -0.72 3.75
CA PRO A 183 -15.25 -0.46 2.37
C PRO A 183 -15.56 1.02 2.07
N ASP A 184 -15.42 1.92 3.04
CA ASP A 184 -15.92 3.31 2.96
C ASP A 184 -14.96 4.29 2.27
N GLY A 185 -13.81 3.81 1.79
CA GLY A 185 -12.76 4.60 1.14
C GLY A 185 -11.61 4.92 2.08
N ALA A 186 -10.41 5.09 1.51
CA ALA A 186 -9.19 5.27 2.28
C ALA A 186 -9.21 6.53 3.18
N ASP A 187 -9.91 7.58 2.76
CA ASP A 187 -10.07 8.82 3.54
C ASP A 187 -10.92 8.60 4.81
N LYS A 188 -12.06 7.93 4.65
CA LYS A 188 -12.97 7.63 5.78
C LYS A 188 -12.37 6.58 6.70
N ASN A 189 -11.67 5.60 6.13
CA ASN A 189 -11.01 4.56 6.91
C ASN A 189 -9.88 5.16 7.76
N LEU A 190 -9.07 6.07 7.21
CA LEU A 190 -8.05 6.79 7.98
C LEU A 190 -8.67 7.51 9.18
N VAL A 191 -9.70 8.33 8.95
CA VAL A 191 -10.35 9.11 10.03
C VAL A 191 -10.92 8.18 11.10
N THR A 192 -11.61 7.11 10.70
CA THR A 192 -12.18 6.12 11.62
C THR A 192 -11.08 5.44 12.44
N SER A 193 -10.00 5.03 11.78
CA SER A 193 -8.87 4.33 12.40
C SER A 193 -8.08 5.23 13.35
N THR A 194 -7.86 6.50 13.00
CA THR A 194 -7.27 7.49 13.91
C THR A 194 -8.15 7.69 15.15
N ARG A 195 -9.48 7.74 15.00
CA ARG A 195 -10.41 7.84 16.14
C ARG A 195 -10.38 6.58 17.01
N LEU A 196 -10.35 5.40 16.38
CA LEU A 196 -10.19 4.12 17.07
C LEU A 196 -8.90 4.13 17.89
N GLN A 197 -7.76 4.48 17.28
CA GLN A 197 -6.48 4.55 17.98
C GLN A 197 -6.55 5.51 19.18
N LYS A 198 -7.07 6.74 19.01
CA LYS A 198 -7.29 7.69 20.12
C LYS A 198 -8.11 7.08 21.25
N SER A 199 -9.15 6.33 20.92
CA SER A 199 -10.03 5.71 21.91
C SER A 199 -9.41 4.51 22.63
N LEU A 200 -8.45 3.83 22.00
CA LEU A 200 -7.71 2.70 22.56
C LEU A 200 -6.54 3.14 23.43
N VAL A 201 -5.72 4.07 22.94
CA VAL A 201 -4.41 4.41 23.52
C VAL A 201 -4.38 5.80 24.17
N GLY A 202 -5.45 6.58 24.02
CA GLY A 202 -5.60 7.91 24.65
C GLY A 202 -4.96 9.06 23.87
N TYR A 203 -4.18 8.74 22.83
CA TYR A 203 -3.60 9.65 21.83
C TYR A 203 -3.67 8.95 20.46
N ALA A 204 -3.36 9.65 19.37
CA ALA A 204 -3.09 8.94 18.12
C ALA A 204 -1.64 9.14 17.75
N SER A 205 -0.96 8.02 17.48
CA SER A 205 0.35 8.03 16.85
C SER A 205 0.17 8.08 15.34
N SER A 206 1.27 7.94 14.62
CA SER A 206 1.19 7.61 13.22
C SER A 206 0.49 6.27 12.98
N VAL A 207 -0.11 6.18 11.80
CA VAL A 207 -0.74 4.98 11.24
C VAL A 207 -0.24 4.75 9.82
N HIS A 208 -0.35 3.51 9.31
CA HIS A 208 -0.08 3.22 7.90
C HIS A 208 -1.40 2.98 7.17
N GLN A 209 -1.61 3.67 6.06
CA GLN A 209 -2.79 3.52 5.21
C GLN A 209 -2.45 2.72 3.97
N HIS A 210 -3.10 1.58 3.79
CA HIS A 210 -3.13 0.84 2.54
C HIS A 210 -4.25 1.36 1.66
N VAL A 211 -3.88 1.78 0.45
CA VAL A 211 -4.78 2.08 -0.66
C VAL A 211 -4.59 0.99 -1.70
N VAL A 212 -5.61 0.18 -1.95
CA VAL A 212 -5.53 -0.96 -2.88
C VAL A 212 -6.49 -0.78 -4.04
N ALA A 213 -6.12 -1.36 -5.19
CA ALA A 213 -6.99 -1.48 -6.35
C ALA A 213 -6.68 -2.76 -7.14
N PRO A 214 -7.60 -3.23 -7.99
CA PRO A 214 -7.31 -4.27 -8.96
C PRO A 214 -6.16 -3.85 -9.90
N ILE A 215 -5.32 -4.80 -10.26
CA ILE A 215 -4.33 -4.61 -11.34
C ILE A 215 -5.10 -4.49 -12.68
N PRO A 216 -4.79 -3.51 -13.56
CA PRO A 216 -5.46 -3.33 -14.84
C PRO A 216 -4.97 -4.37 -15.88
N LEU A 217 -5.32 -5.65 -15.66
CA LEU A 217 -4.76 -6.78 -16.43
C LEU A 217 -5.01 -6.68 -17.93
N GLU A 218 -6.19 -6.20 -18.35
CA GLU A 218 -6.53 -6.06 -19.77
C GLU A 218 -5.64 -5.01 -20.44
N ALA A 219 -5.52 -3.81 -19.85
CA ALA A 219 -4.66 -2.75 -20.35
C ALA A 219 -3.18 -3.16 -20.33
N LEU A 220 -2.73 -3.87 -19.29
CA LEU A 220 -1.38 -4.44 -19.21
C LEU A 220 -1.12 -5.48 -20.32
N ALA A 221 -2.10 -6.30 -20.68
CA ALA A 221 -1.96 -7.29 -21.75
C ALA A 221 -1.91 -6.62 -23.14
N GLU A 222 -2.65 -5.53 -23.33
CA GLU A 222 -2.71 -4.82 -24.61
C GLU A 222 -1.46 -3.98 -24.87
N ASN A 223 -1.01 -3.22 -23.86
CA ASN A 223 0.16 -2.36 -23.95
C ASN A 223 1.02 -2.44 -22.67
N PRO A 224 1.83 -3.51 -22.51
CA PRO A 224 2.62 -3.76 -21.31
C PRO A 224 3.52 -2.58 -20.91
N GLU A 225 4.29 -2.05 -21.86
CA GLU A 225 5.25 -0.96 -21.63
C GLU A 225 4.56 0.33 -21.18
N MET A 226 3.46 0.71 -21.85
CA MET A 226 2.71 1.92 -21.50
C MET A 226 2.08 1.82 -20.12
N MET A 227 1.46 0.68 -19.82
CA MET A 227 0.74 0.50 -18.57
C MET A 227 1.70 0.32 -17.38
N ALA A 228 2.82 -0.40 -17.56
CA ALA A 228 3.87 -0.46 -16.55
C ALA A 228 4.40 0.94 -16.20
N PHE A 229 4.67 1.77 -17.23
CA PHE A 229 5.15 3.13 -17.02
C PHE A 229 4.15 4.02 -16.25
N LYS A 230 2.87 3.95 -16.62
CA LYS A 230 1.79 4.69 -15.94
C LYS A 230 1.65 4.31 -14.46
N LEU A 231 1.68 3.02 -14.14
CA LEU A 231 1.59 2.54 -12.76
C LEU A 231 2.79 3.00 -11.92
N MET A 232 3.98 2.92 -12.52
CA MET A 232 5.22 3.40 -11.91
C MET A 232 5.18 4.92 -11.67
N ASP A 233 4.72 5.71 -12.63
CA ASP A 233 4.62 7.18 -12.47
C ASP A 233 3.62 7.57 -11.38
N LEU A 234 2.45 6.91 -11.30
CA LEU A 234 1.52 7.16 -10.20
C LEU A 234 2.18 6.89 -8.85
N TYR A 235 2.85 5.73 -8.70
CA TYR A 235 3.57 5.39 -7.46
C TYR A 235 4.61 6.46 -7.13
N ARG A 236 5.41 6.89 -8.11
CA ARG A 236 6.38 7.96 -7.94
C ARG A 236 5.75 9.26 -7.43
N ARG A 237 4.66 9.73 -8.06
CA ARG A 237 4.01 10.99 -7.67
C ARG A 237 3.43 10.93 -6.26
N VAL A 238 2.81 9.81 -5.90
CA VAL A 238 2.27 9.59 -4.55
C VAL A 238 3.39 9.61 -3.52
N SER A 239 4.50 8.89 -3.78
CA SER A 239 5.68 8.87 -2.92
C SER A 239 6.32 10.25 -2.77
N LEU A 240 6.55 10.95 -3.87
CA LEU A 240 7.17 12.27 -3.87
C LEU A 240 6.28 13.30 -3.15
N HIS A 241 4.96 13.25 -3.37
CA HIS A 241 4.02 14.11 -2.66
C HIS A 241 4.06 13.85 -1.14
N ALA A 242 4.01 12.58 -0.72
CA ALA A 242 4.09 12.21 0.69
C ALA A 242 5.40 12.72 1.34
N GLN A 243 6.53 12.61 0.65
CA GLN A 243 7.83 13.11 1.11
C GLN A 243 7.81 14.64 1.27
N LEU A 244 7.37 15.37 0.25
CA LEU A 244 7.32 16.83 0.26
C LEU A 244 6.35 17.38 1.31
N LEU A 245 5.24 16.68 1.58
CA LEU A 245 4.33 17.05 2.67
C LEU A 245 5.01 17.00 4.04
N ARG A 246 5.92 16.05 4.28
CA ARG A 246 6.68 15.99 5.55
C ARG A 246 7.70 17.11 5.64
N VAL A 247 8.47 17.30 4.57
CA VAL A 247 9.51 18.34 4.47
C VAL A 247 8.91 19.74 4.68
N THR A 248 7.81 20.06 3.98
CA THR A 248 7.18 21.39 4.06
C THR A 248 6.55 21.69 5.42
N ARG A 249 6.29 20.68 6.26
CA ARG A 249 5.71 20.83 7.59
C ARG A 249 6.73 21.00 8.72
N GLY A 250 8.02 21.13 8.38
CA GLY A 250 9.07 21.45 9.34
C GLY A 250 9.55 20.27 10.18
N HIS A 251 9.22 19.03 9.81
CA HIS A 251 9.98 17.88 10.29
C HIS A 251 11.38 17.96 9.71
N SER A 252 12.41 18.05 10.56
CA SER A 252 13.78 18.00 10.08
C SER A 252 14.04 16.62 9.48
N VAL A 253 14.88 16.54 8.44
CA VAL A 253 15.21 15.23 7.84
C VAL A 253 15.91 14.33 8.86
N GLU A 254 16.57 14.93 9.84
CA GLU A 254 17.18 14.27 11.00
C GLU A 254 16.12 13.69 11.96
N GLU A 255 15.03 14.39 12.26
CA GLU A 255 13.88 13.83 13.02
C GLU A 255 13.21 12.68 12.27
N LEU A 256 13.16 12.77 10.93
CA LEU A 256 12.71 11.69 10.09
C LEU A 256 13.64 10.45 10.25
N THR A 257 14.96 10.64 10.40
CA THR A 257 15.93 9.54 10.61
C THR A 257 15.96 8.97 12.03
N ALA A 258 15.63 9.76 13.05
CA ALA A 258 15.81 9.41 14.47
C ALA A 258 14.60 8.71 15.10
N THR A 259 13.38 8.91 14.57
CA THR A 259 12.14 8.34 15.12
C THR A 259 11.91 6.87 14.76
N SER A 260 12.71 6.28 13.86
CA SER A 260 12.59 4.87 13.43
C SER A 260 13.58 3.91 14.11
N GLY A 261 13.82 4.12 15.41
CA GLY A 261 14.78 3.37 16.25
C GLY A 261 15.10 1.96 15.75
N ASP A 262 16.33 1.79 15.25
CA ASP A 262 17.00 0.56 14.80
C ASP A 262 16.57 -0.08 13.47
N TYR A 263 15.90 0.65 12.60
CA TYR A 263 15.98 0.38 11.17
C TYR A 263 16.22 1.71 10.46
N SER A 264 17.25 1.74 9.63
CA SER A 264 17.56 2.79 8.67
C SER A 264 16.46 2.88 7.60
N TYR A 265 15.22 3.19 8.00
CA TYR A 265 14.07 3.42 7.13
C TYR A 265 14.10 4.80 6.46
N ILE A 266 15.15 5.58 6.75
CA ILE A 266 15.61 6.73 5.98
C ILE A 266 17.07 6.51 5.57
N ASN A 267 17.29 5.44 4.81
CA ASN A 267 17.62 5.73 3.43
C ASN A 267 16.26 6.18 2.82
N MET A 268 16.03 7.48 2.59
CA MET A 268 15.05 8.01 1.63
C MET A 268 15.74 8.17 0.26
N PRO A 269 16.22 7.11 -0.40
CA PRO A 269 16.61 7.24 -1.77
C PRO A 269 15.34 7.71 -2.45
N LEU A 270 15.43 8.83 -3.18
CA LEU A 270 14.44 9.18 -4.19
C LEU A 270 14.05 7.89 -4.89
N LEU A 271 12.88 7.35 -4.55
CA LEU A 271 12.40 5.99 -4.85
C LEU A 271 13.54 5.06 -5.25
N GLU A 272 14.19 4.24 -4.40
CA GLU A 272 15.42 3.51 -4.80
C GLU A 272 15.36 3.18 -6.27
N LYS A 273 16.30 3.66 -7.08
CA LYS A 273 16.29 3.34 -8.51
C LYS A 273 16.03 1.84 -8.72
N ALA A 274 16.51 1.02 -7.79
CA ALA A 274 16.15 -0.38 -7.62
C ALA A 274 14.63 -0.64 -7.54
N ASP A 275 13.86 0.01 -6.68
CA ASP A 275 12.39 -0.08 -6.57
C ASP A 275 11.68 0.32 -7.85
N LEU A 276 11.96 1.48 -8.44
CA LEU A 276 11.32 1.86 -9.71
C LEU A 276 11.64 0.86 -10.83
N VAL A 277 12.90 0.39 -10.89
CA VAL A 277 13.29 -0.68 -11.82
C VAL A 277 12.60 -2.00 -11.49
N ARG A 278 12.44 -2.36 -10.21
CA ARG A 278 11.73 -3.57 -9.77
C ARG A 278 10.25 -3.49 -10.18
N LEU A 279 9.62 -2.34 -9.98
CA LEU A 279 8.23 -2.06 -10.34
C LEU A 279 8.00 -2.12 -11.85
N ASP A 280 8.84 -1.42 -12.61
CA ASP A 280 8.79 -1.43 -14.08
C ASP A 280 8.93 -2.87 -14.58
N ASN A 281 9.95 -3.61 -14.11
CA ASN A 281 10.13 -5.01 -14.48
C ASN A 281 8.96 -5.90 -14.06
N TYR A 282 8.37 -5.70 -12.87
CA TYR A 282 7.24 -6.49 -12.40
C TYR A 282 6.03 -6.33 -13.33
N PHE A 283 5.59 -5.09 -13.56
CA PHE A 283 4.42 -4.83 -14.40
C PHE A 283 4.68 -5.15 -15.86
N LEU A 284 5.88 -4.85 -16.38
CA LEU A 284 6.25 -5.16 -17.75
C LEU A 284 6.25 -6.67 -18.01
N ASN A 285 6.87 -7.46 -17.12
CA ASN A 285 6.89 -8.90 -17.26
C ASN A 285 5.49 -9.51 -17.11
N LEU A 286 4.67 -8.99 -16.18
CA LEU A 286 3.28 -9.39 -16.03
C LEU A 286 2.48 -9.11 -17.31
N GLY A 287 2.57 -7.90 -17.87
CA GLY A 287 1.89 -7.53 -19.10
C GLY A 287 2.33 -8.38 -20.30
N ARG A 288 3.64 -8.63 -20.46
CA ARG A 288 4.18 -9.51 -21.51
C ARG A 288 3.68 -10.94 -21.37
N TYR A 289 3.63 -11.47 -20.15
CA TYR A 289 3.06 -12.78 -19.87
C TYR A 289 1.57 -12.83 -20.26
N LEU A 290 0.78 -11.86 -19.83
CA LEU A 290 -0.65 -11.78 -20.15
C LEU A 290 -0.90 -11.67 -21.66
N LYS A 291 -0.09 -10.87 -22.37
CA LYS A 291 -0.13 -10.74 -23.83
C LYS A 291 0.15 -12.07 -24.52
N ALA A 292 1.17 -12.80 -24.07
CA ALA A 292 1.50 -14.12 -24.61
C ALA A 292 0.38 -15.15 -24.36
N GLU A 293 -0.23 -15.15 -23.17
CA GLU A 293 -1.36 -16.04 -22.87
C GLU A 293 -2.61 -15.67 -23.68
N LYS A 294 -2.90 -14.37 -23.87
CA LYS A 294 -3.98 -13.90 -24.76
C LYS A 294 -3.75 -14.38 -26.20
N GLN A 295 -2.51 -14.28 -26.70
CA GLN A 295 -2.17 -14.77 -28.04
C GLN A 295 -2.33 -16.30 -28.15
N LYS A 296 -1.83 -17.07 -27.17
CA LYS A 296 -2.02 -18.53 -27.15
C LYS A 296 -3.49 -18.91 -27.15
N ALA A 297 -4.34 -18.21 -26.39
CA ALA A 297 -5.77 -18.46 -26.37
C ALA A 297 -6.42 -18.16 -27.73
N VAL A 298 -5.96 -17.12 -28.43
CA VAL A 298 -6.39 -16.82 -29.81
C VAL A 298 -5.91 -17.91 -30.78
N ASP A 299 -4.64 -18.30 -30.73
CA ASP A 299 -4.06 -19.33 -31.60
C ASP A 299 -4.73 -20.70 -31.38
N GLN A 300 -5.01 -21.04 -30.12
CA GLN A 300 -5.76 -22.24 -29.74
C GLN A 300 -7.22 -22.16 -30.26
N LYS A 301 -7.88 -21.01 -30.12
CA LYS A 301 -9.23 -20.76 -30.65
C LYS A 301 -9.29 -20.81 -32.17
N ILE A 302 -8.21 -20.46 -32.87
CA ILE A 302 -8.07 -20.60 -34.33
C ILE A 302 -7.86 -22.07 -34.71
N ARG A 303 -7.12 -22.84 -33.91
CA ARG A 303 -6.89 -24.28 -34.12
C ARG A 303 -8.10 -25.16 -33.83
N GLU A 304 -8.99 -24.73 -32.94
CA GLU A 304 -10.12 -25.53 -32.42
C GLU A 304 -11.48 -25.10 -33.00
N GLU A 305 -11.64 -25.02 -34.34
CA GLU A 305 -12.95 -24.74 -34.96
C GLU A 305 -14.08 -25.62 -34.40
N GLY A 306 -14.84 -25.08 -33.45
CA GLY A 306 -15.92 -25.72 -32.71
C GLY A 306 -16.99 -24.69 -32.33
N THR A 307 -18.16 -25.17 -31.92
CA THR A 307 -19.37 -24.34 -31.78
C THR A 307 -19.23 -23.27 -30.69
N LEU A 308 -19.96 -22.15 -30.79
CA LEU A 308 -19.88 -21.00 -29.84
C LEU A 308 -20.04 -21.39 -28.36
N LYS A 309 -20.84 -22.42 -28.07
CA LYS A 309 -21.08 -22.98 -26.73
C LYS A 309 -19.85 -23.72 -26.19
N GLU A 310 -19.11 -24.40 -27.05
CA GLU A 310 -17.84 -25.07 -26.70
C GLU A 310 -16.72 -24.05 -26.51
N ARG A 311 -16.72 -22.97 -27.32
CA ARG A 311 -15.81 -21.81 -27.19
C ARG A 311 -15.90 -21.14 -25.81
N LEU A 312 -17.11 -20.95 -25.27
CA LEU A 312 -17.31 -20.33 -23.94
C LEU A 312 -16.88 -21.23 -22.78
N LYS A 313 -17.13 -22.54 -22.86
CA LYS A 313 -16.70 -23.51 -21.84
C LYS A 313 -15.17 -23.66 -21.79
N LEU A 314 -14.51 -23.57 -22.93
CA LEU A 314 -13.06 -23.71 -23.02
C LEU A 314 -12.30 -22.45 -22.59
N TRP A 315 -12.82 -21.26 -22.92
CA TRP A 315 -12.28 -19.98 -22.43
C TRP A 315 -12.26 -19.95 -20.90
N ALA A 316 -13.37 -20.32 -20.25
CA ALA A 316 -13.43 -20.44 -18.81
C ALA A 316 -12.36 -21.42 -18.28
N ARG A 317 -12.26 -22.64 -18.83
CA ARG A 317 -11.27 -23.64 -18.39
C ARG A 317 -9.81 -23.20 -18.56
N ASN A 318 -9.46 -22.56 -19.66
CA ASN A 318 -8.07 -22.17 -19.95
C ASN A 318 -7.65 -20.91 -19.20
N PHE A 319 -8.57 -19.96 -19.00
CA PHE A 319 -8.37 -18.82 -18.11
C PHE A 319 -8.02 -19.30 -16.68
N PHE A 320 -8.72 -20.34 -16.19
CA PHE A 320 -8.42 -20.93 -14.89
C PHE A 320 -7.17 -21.82 -14.85
N LYS A 321 -6.78 -22.50 -15.94
CA LYS A 321 -5.51 -23.28 -15.99
C LYS A 321 -4.25 -22.40 -16.08
N GLY A 322 -4.34 -21.22 -16.70
CA GLY A 322 -3.28 -20.21 -16.66
C GLY A 322 -3.09 -19.59 -15.27
N LYS A 323 -4.16 -19.58 -14.46
CA LYS A 323 -4.16 -19.05 -13.09
C LYS A 323 -3.08 -19.67 -12.21
N ASP A 324 -2.84 -20.98 -12.29
CA ASP A 324 -1.82 -21.64 -11.45
C ASP A 324 -0.37 -21.31 -11.84
N LYS A 325 -0.09 -21.15 -13.14
CA LYS A 325 1.23 -20.71 -13.62
C LYS A 325 1.45 -19.23 -13.33
N MET A 326 0.42 -18.40 -13.52
CA MET A 326 0.42 -17.01 -13.14
C MET A 326 0.60 -16.85 -11.62
N LEU A 327 -0.12 -17.61 -10.79
CA LEU A 327 0.05 -17.66 -9.35
C LEU A 327 1.46 -18.14 -8.98
N LYS A 328 2.07 -19.08 -9.70
CA LYS A 328 3.49 -19.46 -9.50
C LYS A 328 4.47 -18.35 -9.89
N PHE A 329 4.20 -17.60 -10.96
CA PHE A 329 4.99 -16.43 -11.37
C PHE A 329 4.87 -15.29 -10.36
N LEU A 330 3.67 -15.07 -9.81
CA LEU A 330 3.42 -14.11 -8.73
C LEU A 330 4.01 -14.59 -7.39
N LYS A 331 4.13 -15.90 -7.17
CA LYS A 331 4.81 -16.53 -6.02
C LYS A 331 6.34 -16.56 -6.14
N ASN A 332 6.92 -16.07 -7.25
CA ASN A 332 8.37 -15.92 -7.36
C ASN A 332 8.81 -14.85 -6.32
N PRO A 333 10.02 -14.90 -5.75
CA PRO A 333 10.42 -14.19 -4.51
C PRO A 333 10.57 -12.66 -4.65
N LEU A 334 9.85 -12.05 -5.59
CA LEU A 334 9.55 -10.62 -5.59
C LEU A 334 8.72 -10.25 -4.36
N GLU A 335 7.88 -11.12 -3.78
CA GLU A 335 7.16 -10.82 -2.52
C GLU A 335 8.16 -10.61 -1.35
N ASP A 336 9.17 -11.47 -1.20
CA ASP A 336 10.20 -11.34 -0.15
C ASP A 336 11.19 -10.18 -0.41
N LYS A 337 11.34 -9.72 -1.67
CA LYS A 337 12.28 -8.66 -2.07
C LYS A 337 11.64 -7.29 -2.34
N ILE A 338 10.34 -7.21 -2.60
CA ILE A 338 9.57 -5.94 -2.63
C ILE A 338 9.19 -5.53 -1.21
N ALA A 339 9.15 -6.48 -0.27
CA ALA A 339 9.00 -6.20 1.16
C ALA A 339 10.24 -5.51 1.79
N GLU A 340 11.28 -5.17 1.02
CA GLU A 340 12.28 -4.19 1.45
C GLU A 340 11.59 -2.81 1.58
N LYS A 341 11.24 -2.48 2.83
CA LYS A 341 10.49 -1.30 3.25
C LYS A 341 11.31 -0.01 3.00
N SER A 342 11.38 0.49 1.78
CA SER A 342 12.04 1.76 1.44
C SER A 342 11.02 2.89 1.28
N GLY A 343 11.02 3.85 2.21
CA GLY A 343 10.27 5.11 2.09
C GLY A 343 8.84 5.14 2.65
N LEU A 344 8.17 6.29 2.45
CA LEU A 344 6.85 6.60 2.99
C LEU A 344 5.69 5.91 2.28
N VAL A 345 5.95 5.27 1.14
CA VAL A 345 4.94 4.56 0.35
C VAL A 345 5.53 3.23 -0.05
N GLY A 346 4.99 2.12 0.44
CA GLY A 346 5.39 0.77 0.00
C GLY A 346 4.44 0.25 -1.08
N MET A 347 4.92 -0.51 -2.05
CA MET A 347 4.02 -1.28 -2.94
C MET A 347 3.81 -2.69 -2.42
N ARG A 348 2.58 -3.20 -2.42
CA ARG A 348 2.30 -4.62 -2.21
C ARG A 348 1.43 -5.17 -3.34
N ALA A 349 1.61 -6.45 -3.69
CA ALA A 349 0.82 -7.15 -4.71
C ALA A 349 0.31 -8.50 -4.19
N GLY A 350 -0.79 -8.99 -4.79
CA GLY A 350 -1.22 -10.38 -4.65
C GLY A 350 -1.69 -10.78 -3.25
N LYS A 351 -0.96 -11.70 -2.60
CA LYS A 351 -1.44 -12.50 -1.45
C LYS A 351 -1.65 -11.72 -0.16
N VAL A 352 -0.96 -10.60 0.02
CA VAL A 352 -0.98 -9.81 1.27
C VAL A 352 -2.37 -9.22 1.55
N TYR A 353 -3.18 -8.97 0.51
CA TYR A 353 -4.48 -8.33 0.68
C TYR A 353 -5.68 -9.30 0.66
N ASP A 354 -5.61 -10.41 -0.09
CA ASP A 354 -6.74 -11.35 -0.20
C ASP A 354 -6.38 -12.76 -0.75
N GLY A 355 -5.12 -13.07 -1.07
CA GLY A 355 -4.75 -14.41 -1.57
C GLY A 355 -5.28 -14.81 -2.98
N GLU A 356 -6.46 -14.32 -3.38
CA GLU A 356 -7.17 -14.71 -4.61
C GLU A 356 -7.35 -13.56 -5.60
N THR A 357 -7.55 -12.32 -5.13
CA THR A 357 -7.62 -11.15 -6.02
C THR A 357 -6.24 -10.60 -6.34
N LEU A 358 -6.01 -10.33 -7.62
CA LEU A 358 -4.81 -9.62 -8.13
C LEU A 358 -4.92 -8.13 -7.82
N LEU A 359 -4.78 -7.80 -6.54
CA LEU A 359 -4.68 -6.43 -6.07
C LEU A 359 -3.24 -5.97 -6.14
N TRP A 360 -3.08 -4.67 -6.37
CA TRP A 360 -1.87 -3.94 -6.06
C TRP A 360 -2.25 -2.77 -5.16
N GLY A 361 -1.33 -2.36 -4.30
CA GLY A 361 -1.61 -1.33 -3.33
C GLY A 361 -0.41 -0.50 -2.98
N MET A 362 -0.69 0.68 -2.44
CA MET A 362 0.25 1.61 -1.87
C MET A 362 0.02 1.66 -0.35
N GLU A 363 1.08 1.48 0.43
CA GLU A 363 1.08 1.63 1.88
C GLU A 363 1.69 2.98 2.22
N LEU A 364 0.87 3.98 2.49
CA LEU A 364 1.30 5.30 2.95
C LEU A 364 1.56 5.26 4.45
N ARG A 365 2.81 5.48 4.84
CA ARG A 365 3.30 5.32 6.21
C ARG A 365 3.33 6.65 6.94
N ASP A 366 3.40 6.53 8.25
CA ASP A 366 3.65 7.64 9.17
C ASP A 366 2.63 8.80 9.06
N LEU A 367 1.35 8.45 8.85
CA LEU A 367 0.28 9.42 8.71
C LEU A 367 -0.11 9.94 10.10
N ALA A 368 0.55 11.03 10.52
CA ALA A 368 0.31 11.64 11.82
C ALA A 368 -1.06 12.36 11.93
N PRO A 369 -1.72 12.34 13.10
CA PRO A 369 -2.97 13.07 13.32
C PRO A 369 -2.83 14.58 13.25
N SER A 370 -1.63 15.10 13.50
CA SER A 370 -1.28 16.53 13.37
C SER A 370 -1.37 17.03 11.93
N HIS A 371 -1.42 16.11 10.95
CA HIS A 371 -1.65 16.46 9.56
C HIS A 371 -3.05 17.06 9.39
N ASN A 372 -3.19 18.00 8.44
CA ASN A 372 -4.51 18.48 8.01
C ASN A 372 -5.31 17.29 7.46
N GLN A 373 -6.16 16.71 8.31
CA GLN A 373 -6.91 15.48 8.04
C GLN A 373 -7.78 15.62 6.80
N LYS A 374 -8.31 16.82 6.54
CA LYS A 374 -9.05 17.09 5.31
C LYS A 374 -8.16 16.96 4.09
N HIS A 375 -7.00 17.62 4.07
CA HIS A 375 -6.08 17.53 2.94
C HIS A 375 -5.56 16.10 2.72
N LEU A 376 -5.22 15.39 3.80
CA LEU A 376 -4.76 14.01 3.73
C LEU A 376 -5.88 13.06 3.26
N GLY A 377 -7.10 13.24 3.75
CA GLY A 377 -8.27 12.50 3.28
C GLY A 377 -8.57 12.78 1.80
N ASP A 378 -8.58 14.05 1.39
CA ASP A 378 -8.74 14.45 -0.01
C ASP A 378 -7.67 13.77 -0.89
N PHE A 379 -6.42 13.70 -0.38
CA PHE A 379 -5.31 13.00 -1.04
C PHE A 379 -5.52 11.50 -1.19
N LEU A 380 -5.78 10.80 -0.10
CA LEU A 380 -6.02 9.36 -0.12
C LEU A 380 -7.21 8.99 -1.02
N ARG A 381 -8.29 9.76 -0.95
CA ARG A 381 -9.46 9.58 -1.82
C ARG A 381 -9.10 9.74 -3.29
N SER A 382 -8.29 10.75 -3.63
CA SER A 382 -7.89 11.01 -5.01
C SER A 382 -7.01 9.88 -5.55
N VAL A 383 -6.01 9.44 -4.76
CA VAL A 383 -5.15 8.29 -5.11
C VAL A 383 -5.99 7.02 -5.32
N GLN A 384 -6.88 6.69 -4.37
CA GLN A 384 -7.74 5.52 -4.49
C GLN A 384 -8.63 5.61 -5.73
N THR A 385 -9.25 6.76 -5.97
CA THR A 385 -10.15 6.95 -7.14
C THR A 385 -9.38 6.77 -8.45
N ARG A 386 -8.18 7.35 -8.58
CA ARG A 386 -7.30 7.17 -9.75
C ARG A 386 -6.99 5.70 -10.01
N MET A 387 -6.59 4.98 -8.96
CA MET A 387 -6.26 3.56 -9.08
C MET A 387 -7.48 2.72 -9.52
N LEU A 388 -8.68 3.08 -9.05
CA LEU A 388 -9.93 2.37 -9.37
C LEU A 388 -10.43 2.62 -10.78
N ILE A 389 -10.33 3.86 -11.29
CA ILE A 389 -10.79 4.20 -12.64
C ILE A 389 -9.73 3.95 -13.72
N GLY A 390 -8.52 3.57 -13.33
CA GLY A 390 -7.40 3.36 -14.25
C GLY A 390 -6.79 4.66 -14.80
N ASP A 391 -7.03 5.80 -14.14
CA ASP A 391 -6.43 7.08 -14.49
C ASP A 391 -5.19 7.36 -13.64
N TYR A 392 -4.05 6.88 -14.12
CA TYR A 392 -2.76 7.00 -13.46
C TYR A 392 -2.07 8.36 -13.68
N GLY A 393 -2.77 9.35 -14.24
CA GLY A 393 -2.31 10.75 -14.27
C GLY A 393 -1.40 11.16 -15.42
N LEU A 394 -1.13 10.25 -16.37
CA LEU A 394 -0.38 10.55 -17.60
C LEU A 394 -1.19 10.30 -18.86
N LYS A 395 -1.13 11.24 -19.80
CA LYS A 395 -1.73 11.09 -21.13
C LYS A 395 -0.95 10.08 -21.96
N ASP A 396 -1.66 9.28 -22.76
CA ASP A 396 -1.05 8.31 -23.67
C ASP A 396 -0.04 8.95 -24.63
N SER A 397 -0.30 10.18 -25.09
CA SER A 397 0.61 10.93 -25.95
C SER A 397 1.94 11.22 -25.26
N THR A 398 1.91 11.61 -23.99
CA THR A 398 3.09 11.87 -23.18
C THR A 398 3.89 10.59 -23.00
N VAL A 399 3.23 9.49 -22.61
CA VAL A 399 3.88 8.19 -22.45
C VAL A 399 4.49 7.72 -23.77
N LYS A 400 3.78 7.84 -24.90
CA LYS A 400 4.32 7.49 -26.22
C LYS A 400 5.54 8.32 -26.60
N SER A 401 5.48 9.64 -26.40
CA SER A 401 6.61 10.55 -26.66
C SER A 401 7.83 10.11 -25.86
N VAL A 402 7.63 9.88 -24.56
CA VAL A 402 8.66 9.41 -23.64
C VAL A 402 9.21 8.05 -24.07
N LEU A 403 8.36 7.06 -24.40
CA LEU A 403 8.79 5.72 -24.80
C LEU A 403 9.45 5.67 -26.19
N SER A 404 9.11 6.59 -27.10
CA SER A 404 9.63 6.62 -28.47
C SER A 404 11.08 7.09 -28.59
N ASP A 405 11.57 7.80 -27.57
CA ASP A 405 12.98 8.14 -27.47
C ASP A 405 13.78 6.83 -27.26
N ASN A 406 14.61 6.45 -28.24
CA ASN A 406 15.26 5.13 -28.33
C ASN A 406 16.75 5.18 -27.90
N SER A 407 17.07 5.97 -26.88
CA SER A 407 18.44 6.20 -26.39
C SER A 407 19.20 4.96 -25.85
N GLY A 408 18.59 3.78 -25.81
CA GLY A 408 19.20 2.53 -25.31
C GLY A 408 19.42 2.45 -23.79
N THR A 409 19.14 3.54 -23.05
CA THR A 409 19.16 3.61 -21.58
C THR A 409 17.84 3.12 -20.99
N LYS A 410 17.89 2.56 -19.77
CA LYS A 410 16.67 2.15 -19.05
C LYS A 410 15.76 3.35 -18.84
N LEU A 411 14.46 3.17 -19.07
CA LEU A 411 13.43 4.22 -19.00
C LEU A 411 13.49 5.03 -17.70
N VAL A 412 13.63 4.32 -16.58
CA VAL A 412 13.80 4.88 -15.23
C VAL A 412 15.03 5.78 -15.14
N ASP A 413 16.14 5.36 -15.73
CA ASP A 413 17.42 6.09 -15.67
C ASP A 413 17.36 7.41 -16.43
N ARG A 414 16.74 7.39 -17.60
CA ARG A 414 16.60 8.58 -18.45
C ARG A 414 15.67 9.63 -17.84
N ILE A 415 14.55 9.18 -17.28
CA ILE A 415 13.44 10.07 -16.92
C ILE A 415 13.60 10.59 -15.50
N TYR A 416 14.07 9.74 -14.58
CA TYR A 416 14.02 10.03 -13.16
C TYR A 416 15.38 10.16 -12.47
N TYR A 417 16.47 9.67 -13.07
CA TYR A 417 17.79 9.64 -12.42
C TYR A 417 18.92 10.22 -13.25
N GLU A 418 18.64 10.84 -14.39
CA GLU A 418 19.70 11.49 -15.16
C GLU A 418 20.11 12.77 -14.42
N PRO A 419 21.28 12.80 -13.75
CA PRO A 419 21.70 14.01 -13.06
C PRO A 419 22.02 15.05 -14.12
N ILE A 420 21.74 16.32 -13.81
CA ILE A 420 22.09 17.42 -14.70
C ILE A 420 23.59 17.36 -14.99
N ALA A 421 23.96 17.31 -16.27
CA ALA A 421 25.32 17.05 -16.71
C ALA A 421 26.36 18.00 -16.09
N ASP A 422 25.93 19.24 -15.79
CA ASP A 422 26.74 20.33 -15.24
C ASP A 422 26.98 20.22 -13.71
N LEU A 423 26.28 19.31 -13.02
CA LEU A 423 26.35 19.13 -11.56
C LEU A 423 27.01 17.81 -11.16
N LYS A 424 27.82 17.20 -12.04
CA LYS A 424 28.68 16.04 -11.73
C LYS A 424 29.75 16.33 -10.66
N LYS A 425 29.88 17.57 -10.21
CA LYS A 425 30.69 18.00 -9.06
C LYS A 425 29.75 18.56 -8.00
N ASP A 426 29.95 18.15 -6.75
CA ASP A 426 29.18 18.67 -5.62
C ASP A 426 29.30 20.21 -5.59
N PRO A 427 28.20 20.97 -5.38
CA PRO A 427 28.28 22.41 -5.13
C PRO A 427 29.29 22.81 -4.04
N THR A 428 29.63 21.91 -3.11
CA THR A 428 30.64 22.09 -2.06
C THR A 428 32.08 21.73 -2.48
N GLY A 429 32.31 21.31 -3.73
CA GLY A 429 33.64 20.95 -4.25
C GLY A 429 34.09 19.51 -3.98
N GLY A 430 33.30 18.72 -3.26
CA GLY A 430 33.50 17.28 -3.10
C GLY A 430 33.11 16.46 -4.34
N LYS A 431 33.57 15.20 -4.40
CA LYS A 431 32.85 14.20 -5.20
C LYS A 431 31.54 13.95 -4.46
N LEU A 432 30.41 14.06 -5.17
CA LEU A 432 29.14 13.51 -4.71
C LEU A 432 29.36 11.99 -4.58
N GLU A 433 29.80 11.51 -3.42
CA GLU A 433 29.72 10.09 -3.09
C GLU A 433 28.23 9.78 -2.98
N GLY A 434 27.69 9.29 -4.10
CA GLY A 434 26.28 9.32 -4.47
C GLY A 434 25.34 8.40 -3.68
N SER A 435 25.39 8.43 -2.36
CA SER A 435 24.47 7.65 -1.53
C SER A 435 24.07 8.27 -0.19
N LYS A 436 24.59 9.43 0.22
CA LYS A 436 24.35 9.93 1.60
C LYS A 436 23.55 11.22 1.76
N ASN A 437 23.20 11.93 0.68
CA ASN A 437 22.43 13.16 0.81
C ASN A 437 21.27 13.23 -0.20
N GLU A 438 20.15 12.66 0.21
CA GLU A 438 18.95 12.48 -0.62
C GLU A 438 18.25 13.81 -0.93
N ALA A 439 18.41 14.79 -0.03
CA ALA A 439 17.97 16.17 -0.26
C ALA A 439 18.68 16.79 -1.48
N LEU A 440 19.99 16.53 -1.66
CA LEU A 440 20.69 16.93 -2.87
C LEU A 440 20.14 16.21 -4.11
N GLY A 441 19.77 14.93 -3.99
CA GLY A 441 19.16 14.20 -5.09
C GLY A 441 17.96 14.93 -5.70
N LEU A 442 17.05 15.44 -4.86
CA LEU A 442 15.83 16.11 -5.36
C LEU A 442 16.16 17.46 -6.01
N LEU A 443 17.15 18.17 -5.46
CA LEU A 443 17.66 19.42 -6.00
C LEU A 443 18.48 19.21 -7.28
N LEU A 444 18.97 18.00 -7.55
CA LEU A 444 19.76 17.67 -8.74
C LEU A 444 18.93 16.90 -9.79
N HIS A 445 17.68 16.60 -9.50
CA HIS A 445 16.74 15.94 -10.42
C HIS A 445 16.54 16.78 -11.68
N ASN A 446 16.57 16.11 -12.84
CA ASN A 446 16.30 16.74 -14.12
C ASN A 446 14.80 16.88 -14.36
N TRP A 447 14.23 17.96 -13.82
CA TRP A 447 12.81 18.23 -13.86
C TRP A 447 12.25 18.44 -15.28
N ASP A 448 13.07 18.86 -16.23
CA ASP A 448 12.65 19.04 -17.63
C ASP A 448 12.30 17.71 -18.31
N LYS A 449 12.86 16.59 -17.82
CA LYS A 449 12.60 15.23 -18.31
C LYS A 449 11.50 14.52 -17.55
N ASP A 450 11.02 15.10 -16.46
CA ASP A 450 9.99 14.52 -15.61
C ASP A 450 8.62 14.56 -16.32
N PRO A 451 7.87 13.45 -16.41
CA PRO A 451 6.59 13.40 -17.12
C PRO A 451 5.56 14.39 -16.59
N LEU A 452 5.61 14.73 -15.29
CA LEU A 452 4.75 15.75 -14.71
C LEU A 452 4.95 17.11 -15.40
N PHE A 453 6.20 17.46 -15.71
CA PHE A 453 6.57 18.75 -16.27
C PHE A 453 6.59 18.77 -17.80
N ILE A 454 6.68 17.60 -18.46
CA ILE A 454 6.41 17.50 -19.90
C ILE A 454 4.98 17.95 -20.21
N GLU A 455 4.01 17.62 -19.35
CA GLU A 455 2.62 18.06 -19.51
C GLU A 455 2.35 19.48 -18.96
N ARG A 456 3.30 20.02 -18.20
CA ARG A 456 3.20 21.27 -17.44
C ARG A 456 4.47 22.13 -17.57
N PRO A 457 4.96 22.42 -18.79
CA PRO A 457 6.23 23.12 -18.98
C PRO A 457 6.24 24.54 -18.39
N GLU A 458 5.06 25.13 -18.21
CA GLU A 458 4.88 26.46 -17.62
C GLU A 458 5.42 26.59 -16.18
N PHE A 459 5.59 25.47 -15.47
CA PHE A 459 6.10 25.46 -14.09
C PHE A 459 7.63 25.32 -13.98
N LEU A 460 8.31 24.93 -15.06
CA LEU A 460 9.75 24.72 -15.06
C LEU A 460 10.54 25.98 -14.65
N PRO A 461 10.26 27.20 -15.16
CA PRO A 461 11.03 28.39 -14.77
C PRO A 461 11.03 28.67 -13.26
N LYS A 462 9.87 28.49 -12.60
CA LYS A 462 9.73 28.70 -11.16
C LYS A 462 10.46 27.63 -10.34
N LEU A 463 10.38 26.39 -10.79
CA LEU A 463 11.08 25.26 -10.18
C LEU A 463 12.60 25.44 -10.27
N GLU A 464 13.08 25.83 -11.45
CA GLU A 464 14.48 26.13 -11.75
C GLU A 464 15.04 27.27 -10.91
N GLU A 465 14.28 28.36 -10.76
CA GLU A 465 14.64 29.48 -9.89
C GLU A 465 14.75 29.03 -8.43
N ALA A 466 13.74 28.32 -7.91
CA ALA A 466 13.76 27.80 -6.55
C ALA A 466 14.95 26.85 -6.30
N ARG A 467 15.27 26.01 -7.30
CA ARG A 467 16.39 25.07 -7.25
C ARG A 467 17.74 25.79 -7.20
N LYS A 468 17.95 26.81 -8.06
CA LYS A 468 19.16 27.63 -8.05
C LYS A 468 19.39 28.28 -6.69
N ILE A 469 18.35 28.88 -6.12
CA ILE A 469 18.42 29.53 -4.79
C ILE A 469 18.81 28.51 -3.70
N ALA A 470 18.24 27.31 -3.72
CA ALA A 470 18.56 26.25 -2.75
C ALA A 470 20.00 25.71 -2.93
N LEU A 471 20.46 25.54 -4.16
CA LEU A 471 21.84 25.11 -4.41
C LEU A 471 22.85 26.19 -4.00
N GLU A 472 22.55 27.47 -4.23
CA GLU A 472 23.38 28.60 -3.79
C GLU A 472 23.43 28.77 -2.27
N SER A 473 22.36 28.44 -1.56
CA SER A 473 22.38 28.48 -0.09
C SER A 473 23.19 27.33 0.50
N ILE A 474 23.13 26.13 -0.09
CA ILE A 474 24.01 25.01 0.27
C ILE A 474 25.49 25.39 0.08
N LYS A 475 25.84 26.06 -1.03
CA LYS A 475 27.20 26.58 -1.26
C LYS A 475 27.66 27.56 -0.18
N ARG A 476 26.73 28.25 0.48
CA ARG A 476 26.99 29.17 1.60
C ARG A 476 26.97 28.49 2.97
N GLY A 477 26.79 27.18 3.02
CA GLY A 477 26.81 26.38 4.25
C GLY A 477 25.43 26.08 4.85
N GLU A 478 24.32 26.39 4.16
CA GLU A 478 23.00 25.91 4.60
C GLU A 478 22.95 24.37 4.53
N ALA A 479 22.32 23.74 5.51
CA ALA A 479 22.12 22.29 5.48
C ALA A 479 21.24 21.92 4.27
N PRO A 480 21.57 20.88 3.49
CA PRO A 480 20.77 20.48 2.32
C PRO A 480 19.29 20.21 2.62
N THR A 481 18.98 19.83 3.85
CA THR A 481 17.62 19.54 4.35
C THR A 481 16.79 20.83 4.49
N GLU A 482 17.38 21.90 5.03
CA GLU A 482 16.77 23.24 5.10
C GLU A 482 16.59 23.85 3.69
N ALA A 483 17.61 23.70 2.84
CA ALA A 483 17.56 24.16 1.46
C ALA A 483 16.46 23.43 0.66
N LEU A 484 16.28 22.11 0.88
CA LEU A 484 15.20 21.32 0.30
C LEU A 484 13.82 21.81 0.75
N GLN A 485 13.64 22.11 2.03
CA GLN A 485 12.39 22.67 2.54
C GLN A 485 12.04 23.99 1.88
N ARG A 486 13.04 24.86 1.72
CA ARG A 486 12.91 26.14 1.02
C ARG A 486 12.56 25.93 -0.46
N PHE A 487 13.23 24.99 -1.14
CA PHE A 487 12.91 24.61 -2.53
C PHE A 487 11.47 24.11 -2.66
N ALA A 488 11.04 23.16 -1.82
CA ALA A 488 9.70 22.58 -1.83
C ALA A 488 8.60 23.62 -1.62
N THR A 489 8.86 24.59 -0.74
CA THR A 489 7.94 25.69 -0.44
C THR A 489 7.89 26.70 -1.58
N ARG A 490 9.05 27.15 -2.07
CA ARG A 490 9.13 28.20 -3.11
C ARG A 490 8.69 27.74 -4.49
N SER A 491 9.06 26.52 -4.88
CA SER A 491 8.70 25.97 -6.19
C SER A 491 7.19 25.75 -6.33
N GLY A 492 6.49 25.46 -5.24
CA GLY A 492 5.11 24.97 -5.30
C GLY A 492 5.01 23.52 -5.80
N LEU A 493 6.11 22.77 -5.85
CA LEU A 493 6.16 21.39 -6.34
C LEU A 493 5.16 20.47 -5.61
N HIS A 494 5.01 20.64 -4.29
CA HIS A 494 4.05 19.85 -3.51
C HIS A 494 2.59 20.08 -3.97
N TYR A 495 2.24 21.32 -4.32
CA TYR A 495 0.92 21.71 -4.79
C TYR A 495 0.67 21.18 -6.21
N LEU A 496 1.67 21.25 -7.08
CA LEU A 496 1.61 20.66 -8.41
C LEU A 496 1.38 19.15 -8.40
N LEU A 497 2.11 18.45 -7.55
CA LEU A 497 1.92 17.02 -7.36
C LEU A 497 0.51 16.73 -6.84
N TRP A 498 0.04 17.52 -5.87
CA TRP A 498 -1.32 17.42 -5.37
C TRP A 498 -2.37 17.60 -6.48
N GLU A 499 -2.29 18.67 -7.26
CA GLU A 499 -3.19 18.92 -8.39
C GLU A 499 -3.14 17.80 -9.43
N SER A 500 -1.94 17.29 -9.73
CA SER A 500 -1.78 16.19 -10.69
C SER A 500 -2.41 14.88 -10.21
N LEU A 501 -2.58 14.73 -8.89
CA LEU A 501 -3.20 13.57 -8.26
C LEU A 501 -4.67 13.78 -7.95
N ARG A 502 -5.17 15.03 -7.94
CA ARG A 502 -6.57 15.36 -7.69
C ARG A 502 -7.46 14.83 -8.81
N ILE A 503 -8.64 14.34 -8.44
CA ILE A 503 -9.78 14.14 -9.34
C ILE A 503 -10.85 15.11 -8.85
N ASP A 504 -11.36 15.93 -9.77
CA ASP A 504 -12.40 16.92 -9.50
C ASP A 504 -13.80 16.31 -9.38
#